data_AF-A0A7S0ACX8-F1
#
_entry.id   AF-A0A7S0ACX8-F1
#
_cell.length_a   1.000
_cell.length_b   1.000
_cell.length_c   1.000
_cell.angle_alpha   90.00
_cell.angle_beta   90.00
_cell.angle_gamma   90.00
#
_symmetry.space_group_name_H-M   'P 1'
#
loop_
_entity.id
_entity.type
_entity.pdbx_description
1 polymer ?
#
loop_
_entity_poly.entity_id
_entity_poly.type
_entity_poly.pdbx_seq_one_letter_code
_entity_poly.pdbx_strand_id
1 'polypeptide(L)'
;RLVYVSCNPTGSLTNDAASLCQLPTKKYKGLPFKPTLAQPVDMFPLTSHCELVVTFDRMTEEEYAALTAPAPSTGSEKKKSDAADSMAADQEETFVKEESKSEAKSEPESEGAAVNEAATLTEKFPVKK
;
A
#
# COMPACT_ATOMS: atom_id res chain seq x y z
N ARG A 1 3.82 19.00 7.02
CA ARG A 1 4.68 18.13 6.20
C ARG A 1 4.94 16.84 6.96
N LEU A 2 4.85 15.70 6.29
CA LEU A 2 5.09 14.36 6.83
C LEU A 2 6.05 13.64 5.86
N VAL A 3 7.05 12.96 6.39
CA VAL A 3 7.97 12.12 5.60
C VAL A 3 7.71 10.68 6.01
N TYR A 4 7.39 9.83 5.05
CA TYR A 4 7.12 8.42 5.22
C TYR A 4 8.25 7.62 4.55
N VAL A 5 8.85 6.67 5.25
CA VAL A 5 9.85 5.75 4.70
C VAL A 5 9.27 4.34 4.73
N SER A 6 9.18 3.67 3.58
CA SER A 6 8.59 2.34 3.46
C SER A 6 9.57 1.33 2.86
N CYS A 7 9.65 0.15 3.47
CA CYS A 7 10.24 -1.04 2.88
C CYS A 7 9.24 -1.87 2.04
N ASN A 8 7.96 -1.50 2.04
CA ASN A 8 6.91 -2.16 1.28
C ASN A 8 6.08 -1.11 0.51
N PRO A 9 6.60 -0.63 -0.65
CA PRO A 9 5.97 0.46 -1.39
C PRO A 9 4.67 0.05 -2.09
N THR A 10 4.43 -1.24 -2.32
CA THR A 10 3.23 -1.75 -2.99
C THR A 10 2.13 -2.18 -2.02
N GLY A 11 2.49 -2.54 -0.78
CA GLY A 11 1.56 -3.03 0.23
C GLY A 11 1.18 -1.99 1.28
N SER A 12 1.96 -1.85 2.36
CA SER A 12 1.58 -0.99 3.49
C SER A 12 1.53 0.49 3.11
N LEU A 13 2.49 0.96 2.32
CA LEU A 13 2.55 2.37 1.92
C LEU A 13 1.29 2.81 1.15
N THR A 14 0.77 1.99 0.24
CA THR A 14 -0.40 2.35 -0.57
C THR A 14 -1.65 2.49 0.31
N ASN A 15 -1.85 1.56 1.25
CA ASN A 15 -2.96 1.60 2.21
C ASN A 15 -2.86 2.79 3.19
N ASP A 16 -1.66 3.08 3.68
CA ASP A 16 -1.41 4.20 4.58
C ASP A 16 -1.58 5.53 3.86
N ALA A 17 -1.03 5.65 2.64
CA ALA A 17 -1.18 6.84 1.81
C ALA A 17 -2.65 7.12 1.49
N ALA A 18 -3.45 6.09 1.20
CA ALA A 18 -4.90 6.24 1.01
C ALA A 18 -5.58 6.82 2.26
N SER A 19 -5.20 6.35 3.45
CA SER A 19 -5.72 6.87 4.71
C SER A 19 -5.31 8.32 4.98
N LEU A 20 -4.08 8.69 4.62
CA LEU A 20 -3.53 10.04 4.80
C LEU A 20 -4.14 11.07 3.82
N CYS A 21 -4.43 10.64 2.59
CA CYS A 21 -4.93 11.52 1.52
C CYS A 21 -6.46 11.55 1.42
N GLN A 22 -7.14 10.71 2.19
CA GLN A 22 -8.60 10.63 2.25
C GLN A 22 -9.23 11.94 2.77
N LEU A 23 -10.42 12.27 2.26
CA LEU A 23 -11.26 13.35 2.77
C LEU A 23 -11.52 13.23 4.28
N PRO A 24 -11.72 14.34 5.00
CA PRO A 24 -11.94 14.31 6.44
C PRO A 24 -13.10 13.39 6.84
N THR A 25 -12.83 12.47 7.75
CA THR A 25 -13.83 11.57 8.35
C THR A 25 -13.90 11.76 9.85
N LYS A 26 -14.80 11.05 10.54
CA LYS A 26 -14.86 11.07 12.02
C LYS A 26 -13.53 10.68 12.67
N LYS A 27 -12.80 9.76 12.06
CA LYS A 27 -11.51 9.24 12.53
C LYS A 27 -10.35 10.16 12.14
N TYR A 28 -10.37 10.70 10.91
CA TYR A 28 -9.29 11.51 10.36
C TYR A 28 -9.77 12.94 10.14
N LYS A 29 -9.42 13.84 11.06
CA LYS A 29 -9.89 15.23 11.07
C LYS A 29 -8.92 16.19 10.39
N GLY A 30 -9.50 17.27 9.83
CA GLY A 30 -8.77 18.34 9.16
C GLY A 30 -8.34 17.98 7.73
N LEU A 31 -7.70 18.94 7.06
CA LEU A 31 -7.35 18.84 5.64
C LEU A 31 -6.53 17.58 5.29
N PRO A 32 -6.85 16.91 4.17
CA PRO A 32 -6.12 15.75 3.70
C PRO A 32 -4.66 16.09 3.38
N PHE A 33 -3.82 15.07 3.37
CA PHE A 33 -2.49 15.18 2.82
C PHE A 33 -2.50 14.96 1.29
N LYS A 34 -1.49 15.48 0.63
CA LYS A 34 -1.15 15.19 -0.77
C LYS A 34 0.30 14.73 -0.84
N PRO A 35 0.61 13.68 -1.60
CA PRO A 35 2.00 13.33 -1.90
C PRO A 35 2.61 14.44 -2.76
N THR A 36 3.84 14.84 -2.44
CA THR A 36 4.57 15.92 -3.14
C THR A 36 5.88 15.44 -3.75
N LEU A 37 6.51 14.44 -3.13
CA LEU A 37 7.73 13.81 -3.62
C LEU A 37 7.68 12.32 -3.27
N ALA A 38 8.13 11.47 -4.18
CA ALA A 38 8.37 10.05 -3.93
C ALA A 38 9.71 9.68 -4.54
N GLN A 39 10.65 9.21 -3.72
CA GLN A 39 12.01 8.90 -4.14
C GLN A 39 12.38 7.48 -3.72
N PRO A 40 12.63 6.56 -4.67
CA PRO A 40 13.14 5.24 -4.35
C PRO A 40 14.60 5.33 -3.87
N VAL A 41 14.94 4.49 -2.90
CA VAL A 41 16.28 4.41 -2.31
C VAL A 41 16.70 2.95 -2.24
N ASP A 42 17.77 2.62 -2.95
CA ASP A 42 18.41 1.30 -2.87
C ASP A 42 19.40 1.28 -1.70
N MET A 43 18.96 0.74 -0.57
CA MET A 43 19.81 0.49 0.60
C MET A 43 20.42 -0.91 0.61
N PHE A 44 20.04 -1.77 -0.34
CA PHE A 44 20.42 -3.18 -0.36
C PHE A 44 20.85 -3.59 -1.77
N PRO A 45 22.03 -3.12 -2.23
CA PRO A 45 22.55 -3.48 -3.55
C PRO A 45 22.60 -4.99 -3.70
N LEU A 46 22.28 -5.46 -4.91
CA LEU A 46 22.22 -6.89 -5.28
C LEU A 46 21.05 -7.66 -4.65
N THR A 47 20.12 -6.98 -3.99
CA THR A 47 18.82 -7.55 -3.63
C THR A 47 17.73 -6.96 -4.54
N SER A 48 16.55 -7.58 -4.54
CA SER A 48 15.36 -6.99 -5.18
C SER A 48 14.66 -5.95 -4.29
N HIS A 49 15.18 -5.70 -3.08
CA HIS A 49 14.56 -4.82 -2.12
C HIS A 49 14.85 -3.36 -2.44
N CYS A 50 13.83 -2.51 -2.35
CA CYS A 50 13.95 -1.08 -2.56
C CYS A 50 13.07 -0.36 -1.55
N GLU A 51 13.63 0.63 -0.86
CA GLU A 51 12.86 1.48 0.05
C GLU A 51 12.29 2.68 -0.72
N LEU A 52 11.17 3.22 -0.24
CA LEU A 52 10.55 4.40 -0.83
C LEU A 52 10.34 5.48 0.21
N VAL A 53 10.90 6.66 -0.05
CA VAL A 53 10.71 7.86 0.77
C VAL A 53 9.66 8.74 0.11
N VAL A 54 8.53 8.97 0.79
CA VAL A 54 7.44 9.83 0.30
C VAL A 54 7.25 11.02 1.22
N THR A 55 7.21 12.21 0.63
CA THR A 55 6.86 13.44 1.35
C THR A 55 5.41 13.79 1.09
N PHE A 56 4.66 13.97 2.17
CA PHE A 56 3.28 14.40 2.16
C PHE A 56 3.15 15.81 2.73
N ASP A 57 2.44 16.67 2.02
CA ASP A 57 2.04 17.98 2.52
C ASP A 57 0.57 18.03 2.79
N ARG A 58 0.19 18.80 3.81
CA ARG A 58 -1.22 19.05 4.05
C ARG A 58 -1.73 19.99 2.96
N MET A 59 -2.87 19.68 2.37
CA MET A 59 -3.50 20.54 1.38
C MET A 59 -3.79 21.92 1.98
N THR A 60 -3.82 22.94 1.14
CA THR A 60 -4.37 24.24 1.53
C THR A 60 -5.90 24.20 1.49
N GLU A 61 -6.54 25.17 2.14
CA GLU A 61 -8.01 25.28 2.10
C GLU A 61 -8.51 25.49 0.68
N GLU A 62 -7.76 26.21 -0.16
CA GLU A 62 -8.07 26.47 -1.57
C GLU A 62 -8.04 25.17 -2.40
N GLU A 63 -6.99 24.36 -2.22
CA GLU A 63 -6.86 23.05 -2.88
C GLU A 63 -8.01 22.11 -2.48
N TYR A 64 -8.38 22.12 -1.19
CA TYR A 64 -9.47 21.30 -0.67
C TYR A 64 -10.86 21.76 -1.14
N ALA A 65 -11.10 23.07 -1.15
CA ALA A 65 -12.33 23.64 -1.67
C ALA A 65 -12.52 23.29 -3.15
N ALA A 66 -11.45 23.32 -3.96
CA ALA A 66 -11.50 22.94 -5.37
C ALA A 66 -11.88 21.46 -5.58
N LEU A 67 -11.46 20.55 -4.69
CA LEU A 67 -11.78 19.11 -4.78
C LEU A 67 -13.20 18.77 -4.28
N THR A 68 -13.73 19.57 -3.36
CA THR A 68 -15.03 19.32 -2.71
C THR A 68 -16.15 20.23 -3.21
N ALA A 69 -15.84 21.18 -4.10
CA ALA A 69 -16.83 22.04 -4.69
C ALA A 69 -17.89 21.19 -5.40
N PRO A 70 -19.19 21.44 -5.16
CA PRO A 70 -20.24 20.75 -5.90
C PRO A 70 -20.05 21.06 -7.39
N ALA A 71 -19.99 20.00 -8.21
CA ALA A 71 -19.90 20.14 -9.66
C ALA A 71 -20.97 21.14 -10.15
N PRO A 72 -20.66 21.99 -11.15
CA PRO A 72 -21.68 22.84 -11.74
C PRO A 72 -22.80 21.95 -12.28
N SER A 73 -24.00 22.08 -11.69
CA SER A 73 -25.20 21.40 -12.17
C SER A 73 -25.46 21.87 -13.59
N THR A 74 -25.08 21.07 -14.59
CA THR A 74 -25.60 21.22 -15.95
C THR A 74 -27.08 20.89 -15.89
N GLY A 75 -27.91 21.93 -15.85
CA GLY A 75 -29.36 21.84 -15.86
C GLY A 75 -29.83 21.01 -17.04
N SER A 76 -30.45 19.87 -16.73
CA SER A 76 -31.40 19.23 -17.63
C SER A 76 -32.76 19.38 -16.97
N GLU A 77 -33.57 20.30 -17.51
CA GLU A 77 -35.00 20.35 -17.26
C GLU A 77 -35.61 18.98 -17.57
N LYS A 78 -36.17 18.31 -16.56
CA LYS A 78 -37.23 17.34 -16.77
C LYS A 78 -38.43 17.66 -15.89
N LYS A 79 -39.48 18.02 -16.62
CA LYS A 79 -40.86 18.29 -16.24
C LYS A 79 -41.43 17.26 -15.25
N LYS A 80 -42.08 17.81 -14.23
CA LYS A 80 -42.95 17.21 -13.22
C LYS A 80 -43.89 16.11 -13.75
N SER A 81 -43.93 14.98 -13.05
CA SER A 81 -45.12 14.12 -12.92
C SER A 81 -45.25 13.67 -11.47
N ASP A 82 -46.45 13.83 -10.93
CA ASP A 82 -46.82 13.63 -9.53
C ASP A 82 -46.90 12.15 -9.09
N ALA A 83 -46.73 11.96 -7.77
CA ALA A 83 -47.36 10.99 -6.86
C ALA A 83 -46.79 9.57 -6.61
N ALA A 84 -46.81 9.26 -5.29
CA ALA A 84 -46.94 7.96 -4.59
C ALA A 84 -45.68 7.23 -4.06
N ASP A 85 -45.50 7.38 -2.74
CA ASP A 85 -45.52 6.34 -1.69
C ASP A 85 -44.47 5.21 -1.57
N SER A 86 -44.02 5.06 -0.31
CA SER A 86 -43.57 3.84 0.39
C SER A 86 -42.12 3.30 0.28
N MET A 87 -41.57 3.14 1.49
CA MET A 87 -40.89 1.96 2.06
C MET A 87 -39.45 1.55 1.68
N ALA A 88 -38.78 1.13 2.76
CA ALA A 88 -37.41 0.66 2.88
C ALA A 88 -37.12 -0.62 2.09
N ALA A 89 -35.87 -0.78 1.66
CA ALA A 89 -35.25 -2.09 1.49
C ALA A 89 -33.73 -1.98 1.66
N ASP A 90 -33.27 -2.70 2.68
CA ASP A 90 -31.95 -3.29 2.85
C ASP A 90 -31.58 -4.13 1.62
N GLN A 91 -30.38 -3.95 1.06
CA GLN A 91 -29.76 -4.96 0.20
C GLN A 91 -28.25 -5.01 0.44
N GLU A 92 -27.90 -5.99 1.26
CA GLU A 92 -26.70 -6.80 1.20
C GLU A 92 -26.43 -7.30 -0.24
N GLU A 93 -25.20 -7.15 -0.72
CA GLU A 93 -24.72 -7.81 -1.94
C GLU A 93 -23.47 -8.63 -1.58
N THR A 94 -23.71 -9.92 -1.40
CA THR A 94 -22.73 -10.99 -1.38
C THR A 94 -22.28 -11.30 -2.81
N PHE A 95 -20.97 -11.26 -3.11
CA PHE A 95 -20.44 -11.85 -4.34
C PHE A 95 -19.20 -12.73 -4.08
N VAL A 96 -19.48 -14.03 -4.08
CA VAL A 96 -18.76 -15.20 -4.60
C VAL A 96 -17.24 -15.29 -4.40
N LYS A 97 -16.89 -16.27 -3.56
CA LYS A 97 -15.58 -16.91 -3.40
C LYS A 97 -15.36 -17.89 -4.55
N GLU A 98 -14.31 -17.68 -5.35
CA GLU A 98 -13.82 -18.66 -6.32
C GLU A 98 -12.58 -19.35 -5.74
N GLU A 99 -12.72 -20.63 -5.39
CA GLU A 99 -11.61 -21.52 -5.09
C GLU A 99 -10.99 -22.01 -6.41
N SER A 100 -9.67 -21.89 -6.55
CA SER A 100 -8.89 -22.79 -7.40
C SER A 100 -7.77 -23.43 -6.59
N LYS A 101 -7.97 -24.74 -6.41
CA LYS A 101 -7.08 -25.71 -5.81
C LYS A 101 -5.93 -26.01 -6.77
N SER A 102 -4.68 -25.92 -6.30
CA SER A 102 -3.58 -26.73 -6.88
C SER A 102 -2.63 -27.20 -5.77
N GLU A 103 -2.45 -28.51 -5.74
CA GLU A 103 -1.59 -29.30 -4.85
C GLU A 103 -0.11 -29.17 -5.24
N ALA A 104 0.77 -29.04 -4.24
CA ALA A 104 2.16 -29.52 -4.34
C ALA A 104 2.74 -29.86 -2.95
N LYS A 105 2.59 -31.15 -2.61
CA LYS A 105 3.54 -32.08 -1.95
C LYS A 105 4.53 -31.52 -0.89
N SER A 106 4.31 -31.98 0.33
CA SER A 106 5.19 -31.89 1.51
C SER A 106 6.33 -32.92 1.50
N GLU A 107 7.52 -32.50 1.90
CA GLU A 107 8.55 -33.34 2.54
C GLU A 107 8.91 -32.70 3.90
N PRO A 108 8.98 -33.44 5.01
CA PRO A 108 9.55 -32.94 6.26
C PRO A 108 10.96 -33.50 6.49
N GLU A 109 11.94 -32.62 6.66
CA GLU A 109 13.24 -32.99 7.22
C GLU A 109 13.28 -32.59 8.71
N SER A 110 13.56 -33.58 9.56
CA SER A 110 13.71 -33.47 11.00
C SER A 110 15.18 -33.39 11.41
N GLU A 111 15.47 -32.38 12.25
CA GLU A 111 16.48 -32.26 13.31
C GLU A 111 17.76 -33.12 13.30
N GLY A 112 18.90 -32.41 13.27
CA GLY A 112 19.82 -32.32 14.42
C GLY A 112 20.97 -33.34 14.54
N ALA A 113 22.21 -32.86 14.39
CA ALA A 113 23.32 -33.18 15.33
C ALA A 113 24.58 -32.38 14.96
N ALA A 114 25.12 -31.69 15.96
CA ALA A 114 26.45 -31.10 15.94
C ALA A 114 27.54 -32.17 15.88
N VAL A 115 28.60 -31.93 15.11
CA VAL A 115 29.94 -32.44 15.41
C VAL A 115 30.99 -31.47 14.88
N ASN A 116 32.06 -31.40 15.64
CA ASN A 116 33.08 -30.39 15.67
C ASN A 116 34.37 -30.93 15.04
N GLU A 117 35.27 -29.99 14.74
CA GLU A 117 36.72 -30.14 14.81
C GLU A 117 37.54 -30.35 13.50
N ALA A 118 38.55 -29.47 13.41
CA ALA A 118 39.90 -29.64 12.86
C ALA A 118 40.18 -29.65 11.35
N ALA A 119 40.94 -28.62 10.97
CA ALA A 119 42.20 -28.67 10.20
C ALA A 119 42.07 -28.99 8.69
N THR A 120 42.77 -28.38 7.74
CA THR A 120 44.04 -27.64 7.69
C THR A 120 44.01 -26.68 6.50
N LEU A 121 44.34 -25.40 6.72
CA LEU A 121 44.69 -24.45 5.67
C LEU A 121 46.13 -24.72 5.21
N THR A 122 46.32 -25.18 3.98
CA THR A 122 47.65 -25.18 3.33
C THR A 122 47.57 -24.42 2.01
N GLU A 123 47.57 -23.09 2.08
CA GLU A 123 47.86 -22.26 0.92
C GLU A 123 49.38 -22.13 0.75
N LYS A 124 49.91 -22.88 -0.24
CA LYS A 124 51.28 -22.72 -0.72
C LYS A 124 51.35 -21.48 -1.61
N PHE A 125 51.88 -20.39 -1.08
CA PHE A 125 52.31 -19.24 -1.89
C PHE A 125 53.63 -19.55 -2.61
N PRO A 126 53.73 -19.38 -3.95
CA PRO A 126 55.01 -19.50 -4.64
C PRO A 126 55.86 -18.23 -4.47
N VAL A 127 57.03 -18.39 -3.84
CA VAL A 127 58.11 -17.39 -3.83
C VAL A 127 58.71 -17.31 -5.24
N LYS A 128 58.58 -16.17 -5.90
CA LYS A 128 59.35 -15.86 -7.12
C LYS A 128 60.75 -15.39 -6.70
N LYS A 129 61.77 -16.03 -7.27
CA LYS A 129 63.18 -15.61 -7.22
C LYS A 129 63.43 -14.47 -8.19
#